data_AF-A0A350XYX4-F1
#
_entry.id   AF-A0A350XYX4-F1
#
_cell.length_a   1.000
_cell.length_b   1.000
_cell.length_c   1.000
_cell.angle_alpha   90.00
_cell.angle_beta   90.00
_cell.angle_gamma   90.00
#
_symmetry.space_group_name_H-M   'P 1'
#
loop_
_entity.id
_entity.type
_entity.pdbx_description
1 polymer ?
#
loop_
_entity_poly.entity_id
_entity_poly.type
_entity_poly.pdbx_seq_one_letter_code
_entity_poly.pdbx_strand_id
1 'polypeptide(L)' 'MQSGFTPALPDDPVVAMAYVPFQTDTTTYDEMKALKIGTLFPVLDKPFKGRGMR' A
#
# COMPACT_ATOMS: atom_id res chain seq x y z
N MET A 1 -19.47 11.79 0.23
CA MET A 1 -18.31 11.71 -0.67
C MET A 1 -17.13 12.25 0.10
N GLN A 2 -16.26 11.37 0.61
CA GLN A 2 -15.18 11.77 1.51
C GLN A 2 -14.05 12.39 0.68
N SER A 3 -13.68 13.63 1.01
CA SER A 3 -12.61 14.39 0.37
C SER A 3 -11.31 13.60 0.38
N GLY A 4 -10.66 13.48 -0.78
CA GLY A 4 -9.56 12.56 -1.08
C GLY A 4 -8.20 12.84 -0.43
N PHE A 5 -8.17 13.27 0.84
CA PHE A 5 -6.95 13.33 1.62
C PHE A 5 -7.19 12.76 3.01
N THR A 6 -6.74 11.52 3.22
CA THR A 6 -6.64 10.92 4.55
C THR A 6 -5.19 11.10 5.02
N PRO A 7 -4.93 11.85 6.10
CA PRO A 7 -3.56 12.04 6.58
C PRO A 7 -2.97 10.70 7.03
N ALA A 8 -1.66 10.53 6.84
CA ALA A 8 -0.95 9.30 7.21
C ALA A 8 -0.85 9.08 8.73
N LEU A 9 -0.96 10.16 9.50
CA LEU A 9 -0.92 10.15 10.97
C LEU A 9 -2.25 10.67 11.53
N PRO A 10 -2.67 10.19 12.71
CA PRO A 10 -3.76 10.82 13.47
C PRO A 10 -3.32 12.18 14.02
N ASP A 11 -4.28 12.97 14.51
CA ASP A 11 -4.03 14.33 15.03
C ASP A 11 -3.08 14.35 16.25
N ASP A 12 -3.07 13.28 17.05
CA ASP A 12 -2.15 13.10 18.19
C ASP A 12 -1.42 11.74 18.07
N PRO A 13 -0.31 11.67 17.32
CA PRO A 13 0.41 10.42 17.11
C PRO A 13 1.22 10.03 18.36
N VAL A 14 1.01 8.80 18.82
CA VAL A 14 1.73 8.23 19.95
C VAL A 14 3.15 7.88 19.52
N VAL A 15 4.13 8.24 20.35
CA VAL A 15 5.55 7.96 20.11
C VAL A 15 5.77 6.46 19.93
N ALA A 16 6.54 6.10 18.92
CA ALA A 16 6.90 4.73 18.56
C ALA A 16 5.72 3.81 18.10
N MET A 17 4.52 4.35 17.88
CA MET A 17 3.45 3.61 17.20
C MET A 17 3.64 3.63 15.69
N ALA A 18 3.45 2.48 15.05
CA ALA A 18 3.44 2.37 13.59
C ALA A 18 2.03 2.67 13.06
N TYR A 19 1.92 3.70 12.21
CA TYR A 19 0.68 4.06 11.54
C TYR A 19 0.74 3.61 10.08
N VAL A 20 -0.23 2.79 9.68
CA VAL A 20 -0.36 2.32 8.30
C VAL A 20 -1.35 3.25 7.58
N PRO A 21 -0.94 3.97 6.52
CA PRO A 21 -1.85 4.82 5.78
C PRO A 21 -2.91 4.00 5.05
N PHE A 22 -4.09 4.58 4.90
CA PHE A 22 -5.13 3.96 4.07
C PHE A 22 -4.69 3.89 2.60
N GLN A 23 -4.98 2.77 1.96
CA GLN A 23 -4.76 2.61 0.52
C GLN A 23 -5.81 3.43 -0.23
N THR A 24 -5.38 4.47 -0.94
CA THR A 24 -6.28 5.38 -1.69
C THR A 24 -6.44 4.99 -3.16
N ASP A 25 -5.45 4.32 -3.75
CA ASP A 25 -5.56 3.75 -5.08
C ASP A 25 -6.20 2.36 -5.01
N THR A 26 -7.39 2.25 -5.60
CA THR A 26 -8.19 1.03 -5.64
C THR A 26 -8.20 0.38 -7.02
N THR A 27 -7.30 0.79 -7.91
CA THR A 27 -7.13 0.13 -9.21
C THR A 27 -6.73 -1.32 -8.99
N THR A 28 -7.37 -2.25 -9.70
CA THR A 28 -7.12 -3.69 -9.56
C THR A 28 -6.69 -4.31 -10.89
N TYR A 29 -5.94 -5.41 -10.80
CA TYR A 29 -5.80 -6.33 -11.92
C TYR A 29 -7.09 -7.14 -12.13
N ASP A 30 -7.19 -7.85 -13.27
CA ASP A 30 -8.14 -8.95 -13.41
C ASP A 30 -7.79 -10.10 -12.46
N GLU A 31 -8.76 -10.96 -12.18
CA GLU A 31 -8.64 -12.04 -11.20
C GLU A 31 -7.51 -13.02 -11.51
N MET A 32 -7.37 -13.43 -12.78
CA MET A 32 -6.39 -14.44 -13.19
C MET A 32 -4.97 -13.87 -13.13
N LYS A 33 -4.80 -12.61 -13.50
CA LYS A 33 -3.53 -11.90 -13.35
C LYS A 33 -3.19 -11.68 -11.88
N ALA A 34 -4.15 -11.25 -11.06
CA ALA A 34 -3.96 -11.06 -9.62
C ALA A 34 -3.49 -12.36 -8.95
N LEU A 35 -4.12 -13.49 -9.28
CA LEU A 35 -3.74 -14.81 -8.79
C LEU A 35 -2.30 -15.17 -9.20
N LYS A 36 -1.91 -14.90 -10.45
CA LYS A 36 -0.56 -15.20 -10.95
C LYS A 36 0.53 -14.35 -10.29
N ILE A 37 0.25 -13.07 -10.04
CA ILE A 37 1.23 -12.10 -9.49
C ILE A 37 1.29 -12.18 -7.95
N GLY A 38 0.21 -12.61 -7.29
CA GLY A 38 0.13 -12.69 -5.82
C GLY A 38 -0.33 -11.38 -5.16
N THR A 39 -0.80 -10.40 -5.93
CA THR A 39 -1.47 -9.19 -5.42
C THR A 39 -2.57 -8.76 -6.39
N LEU A 40 -3.72 -8.32 -5.84
CA LEU A 40 -4.80 -7.72 -6.62
C LEU A 40 -4.48 -6.30 -7.06
N PHE A 41 -3.69 -5.58 -6.27
CA PHE A 41 -3.43 -4.15 -6.46
C PHE A 41 -2.08 -3.94 -7.16
N PRO A 42 -2.05 -3.29 -8.34
CA PRO A 42 -0.82 -2.99 -9.06
C PRO A 42 0.16 -2.16 -8.23
N VAL A 43 -0.34 -1.25 -7.39
CA VAL A 43 0.50 -0.42 -6.51
C VAL A 43 1.29 -1.23 -5.48
N LEU A 44 0.87 -2.47 -5.20
CA LEU A 44 1.55 -3.40 -4.30
C LEU A 44 2.44 -4.42 -5.04
N ASP A 45 2.43 -4.44 -6.38
CA ASP A 45 3.26 -5.32 -7.21
C ASP A 45 4.71 -4.82 -7.25
N LYS A 46 5.42 -5.05 -6.15
CA LYS A 46 6.78 -4.56 -5.91
C LYS A 46 7.77 -5.72 -5.95
N PRO A 47 8.37 -6.04 -7.12
CA PRO A 47 9.28 -7.17 -7.22
C PRO A 47 10.52 -6.95 -6.34
N PHE A 48 10.93 -8.00 -5.64
CA PHE A 48 12.15 -7.96 -4.84
C PHE A 48 13.37 -7.86 -5.77
N LYS A 49 14.02 -6.69 -5.80
CA LYS A 49 15.20 -6.44 -6.64
C LYS A 49 16.54 -6.82 -5.99
N GLY A 50 16.50 -7.48 -4.82
CA GLY A 50 17.69 -8.04 -4.18
C GLY A 50 18.88 -7.07 -4.11
N ARG A 51 18.72 -5.94 -3.42
CA ARG A 51 19.86 -5.09 -3.04
C ARG A 51 20.07 -5.19 -1.54
N GLY A 52 20.75 -6.25 -1.12
CA GLY A 52 21.41 -6.25 0.18
C GLY A 52 22.55 -5.25 0.15
N MET A 53 22.63 -4.39 1.16
CA MET A 53 23.75 -3.48 1.35
C MET A 53 25.05 -4.29 1.30
N ARG A 54 25.92 -3.98 0.34
CA ARG A 54 27.32 -4.39 0.35
C ARG A 54 28.13 -3.29 0.99
#